data_AF-A0A5N7DPP1-F1
#
_entry.id   AF-A0A5N7DPP1-F1
#
_cell.length_a   1.000
_cell.length_b   1.000
_cell.length_c   1.000
_cell.angle_alpha   90.00
_cell.angle_beta   90.00
_cell.angle_gamma   90.00
#
_symmetry.space_group_name_H-M   'P 1'
#
loop_
_entity.id
_entity.type
_entity.pdbx_description
1 polymer ?
#
loop_
_entity_poly.entity_id
_entity_poly.type
_entity_poly.pdbx_seq_one_letter_code
_entity_poly.pdbx_strand_id
1 'polypeptide(L)'
;MASVIHDQFKATLQAAMQQKSGDYKNVYPITVRWVKDDTDAGRGAEHFRKMLKDLDVGRADELIICADDPAPRFTFEKAWVKFLGNAIAETERNLVIFHYAGHGMTKTGSFVCADTRAAKKTINANRYLLRGVKDPHAHTATRAPAIPRRVVEVLAATSITTPLARSGPDNTFNGKLAGEVARRKRQGHKHVEFADVFQSLRSRADKV
;
A
#
# COMPACT_ATOMS: atom_id res chain seq x y z
N MET A 1 27.83 -7.31 26.51
CA MET A 1 26.68 -6.53 26.00
C MET A 1 27.13 -5.08 25.91
N ALA A 2 27.17 -4.49 24.71
CA ALA A 2 27.57 -3.10 24.55
C ALA A 2 26.45 -2.19 25.11
N SER A 3 26.79 -1.37 26.10
CA SER A 3 25.91 -0.31 26.61
C SER A 3 25.67 0.68 25.47
N VAL A 4 24.42 0.86 25.06
CA VAL A 4 24.05 1.92 24.12
C VAL A 4 24.34 3.24 24.83
N ILE A 5 25.39 3.94 24.39
CA ILE A 5 25.81 5.22 24.96
C ILE A 5 24.64 6.19 24.78
N HIS A 6 24.26 6.91 25.83
CA HIS A 6 23.11 7.83 25.86
C HIS A 6 22.93 8.66 24.58
N ASP A 7 24.03 9.12 23.98
CA ASP A 7 24.03 9.92 22.77
C ASP A 7 23.62 9.14 21.52
N GLN A 8 23.96 7.85 21.42
CA GLN A 8 23.46 6.98 20.35
C GLN A 8 21.96 6.74 20.48
N PHE A 9 21.46 6.55 21.71
CA PHE A 9 20.02 6.40 21.95
C PHE A 9 19.27 7.70 21.60
N LYS A 10 19.77 8.84 22.06
CA LYS A 10 19.21 10.17 21.77
C LYS A 10 19.23 10.48 20.27
N ALA A 11 20.34 10.24 19.59
CA ALA A 11 20.45 10.43 18.15
C ALA A 11 19.46 9.53 17.37
N THR A 12 19.28 8.28 17.82
CA THR A 12 18.31 7.35 17.23
C THR A 12 16.88 7.85 17.42
N LEU A 13 16.51 8.32 18.62
CA LEU A 13 15.20 8.90 18.88
C LEU A 13 14.95 10.17 18.05
N GLN A 14 15.93 11.07 17.96
CA GLN A 14 15.82 12.30 17.18
C GLN A 14 15.67 12.00 15.68
N ALA A 15 16.44 11.05 15.14
CA ALA A 15 16.30 10.61 13.76
C ALA A 15 14.92 9.98 13.49
N ALA A 16 14.42 9.16 14.42
CA ALA A 16 13.08 8.56 14.32
C ALA A 16 11.97 9.63 14.40
N MET A 17 12.12 10.64 15.26
CA MET A 17 11.18 11.74 15.37
C MET A 17 11.18 12.62 14.13
N GLN A 18 12.35 13.04 13.61
CA GLN A 18 12.44 13.81 12.37
C GLN A 18 11.88 13.06 11.16
N GLN A 19 12.03 11.73 11.11
CA GLN A 19 11.38 10.88 10.10
C GLN A 19 9.86 10.83 10.26
N LYS A 20 9.32 10.99 11.48
CA LYS A 20 7.87 10.95 11.75
C LYS A 20 7.20 12.33 11.73
N SER A 21 7.93 13.42 11.94
CA SER A 21 7.37 14.74 12.28
C SER A 21 7.17 15.71 11.11
N GLY A 22 7.50 15.34 9.87
CA GLY A 22 7.24 16.20 8.71
C GLY A 22 5.87 15.93 8.10
N ASP A 23 5.00 16.92 8.01
CA ASP A 23 3.83 16.81 7.14
C ASP A 23 4.27 16.55 5.69
N TYR A 24 3.54 15.69 4.97
CA TYR A 24 3.74 15.52 3.54
C TYR A 24 3.13 16.72 2.81
N LYS A 25 3.92 17.44 2.01
CA LYS A 25 3.42 18.59 1.24
C LYS A 25 2.55 18.15 0.08
N ASN A 26 2.94 17.04 -0.57
CA ASN A 26 2.21 16.46 -1.68
C ASN A 26 1.88 15.00 -1.38
N VAL A 27 0.64 14.60 -1.68
CA VAL A 27 0.19 13.22 -1.57
C VAL A 27 -0.34 12.76 -2.92
N TYR A 28 0.22 11.66 -3.42
CA TYR A 28 -0.07 11.08 -4.73
C TYR A 28 -0.71 9.68 -4.55
N PRO A 29 -2.04 9.62 -4.34
CA PRO A 29 -2.75 8.36 -4.27
C PRO A 29 -2.95 7.76 -5.67
N ILE A 30 -2.70 6.48 -5.80
CA ILE A 30 -2.81 5.72 -7.05
C ILE A 30 -3.56 4.43 -6.74
N THR A 31 -4.53 4.08 -7.59
CA THR A 31 -5.24 2.79 -7.48
C THR A 31 -5.18 2.05 -8.81
N VAL A 32 -4.86 0.76 -8.75
CA VAL A 32 -4.75 -0.10 -9.93
C VAL A 32 -5.65 -1.33 -9.76
N ARG A 33 -6.37 -1.68 -10.83
CA ARG A 33 -7.18 -2.90 -10.92
C ARG A 33 -7.32 -3.41 -12.34
N TRP A 34 -7.71 -4.66 -12.48
CA TRP A 34 -8.08 -5.24 -13.78
C TRP A 34 -9.58 -5.07 -14.04
N VAL A 35 -9.98 -4.96 -15.32
CA VAL A 35 -11.39 -5.07 -15.72
C VAL A 35 -11.91 -6.49 -15.52
N LYS A 36 -11.11 -7.49 -15.90
CA LYS A 36 -11.49 -8.92 -15.93
C LYS A 36 -11.53 -9.58 -14.54
N ASP A 37 -11.36 -8.81 -13.48
CA ASP A 37 -11.18 -9.28 -12.10
C ASP A 37 -12.37 -10.12 -11.57
N ASP A 38 -12.05 -11.14 -10.76
CA ASP A 38 -12.98 -12.03 -10.05
C ASP A 38 -12.90 -11.87 -8.51
N THR A 39 -12.40 -10.73 -8.01
CA THR A 39 -12.28 -10.41 -6.56
C THR A 39 -13.15 -9.25 -6.08
N ASP A 40 -13.93 -8.64 -6.98
CA ASP A 40 -14.64 -7.37 -6.77
C ASP A 40 -13.66 -6.19 -6.51
N ALA A 41 -12.60 -6.12 -7.32
CA ALA A 41 -11.60 -5.07 -7.25
C ALA A 41 -12.18 -3.65 -7.44
N GLY A 42 -13.31 -3.54 -8.14
CA GLY A 42 -14.07 -2.29 -8.25
C GLY A 42 -14.53 -1.77 -6.89
N ARG A 43 -15.17 -2.62 -6.06
CA ARG A 43 -15.52 -2.26 -4.69
C ARG A 43 -14.30 -1.97 -3.83
N GLY A 44 -13.21 -2.72 -4.04
CA GLY A 44 -11.92 -2.45 -3.39
C GLY A 44 -11.40 -1.03 -3.66
N ALA A 45 -11.46 -0.57 -4.91
CA ALA A 45 -11.09 0.78 -5.31
C ALA A 45 -12.03 1.84 -4.69
N GLU A 46 -13.33 1.56 -4.59
CA GLU A 46 -14.28 2.46 -3.93
C GLU A 46 -14.03 2.62 -2.43
N HIS A 47 -13.70 1.54 -1.73
CA HIS A 47 -13.28 1.62 -0.33
C HIS A 47 -12.02 2.46 -0.17
N PHE A 48 -11.04 2.30 -1.06
CA PHE A 48 -9.83 3.12 -1.06
C PHE A 48 -10.16 4.60 -1.28
N ARG A 49 -11.02 4.93 -2.26
CA ARG A 49 -11.46 6.30 -2.52
C ARG A 49 -12.16 6.93 -1.31
N LYS A 50 -13.03 6.17 -0.63
CA LYS A 50 -13.69 6.62 0.60
C LYS A 50 -12.67 6.88 1.71
N MET A 51 -11.69 6.00 1.88
CA MET A 51 -10.62 6.17 2.86
C MET A 51 -9.81 7.45 2.60
N LEU A 52 -9.45 7.76 1.35
CA LEU A 52 -8.74 8.99 1.00
C LEU A 52 -9.54 10.24 1.38
N LYS A 53 -10.86 10.25 1.09
CA LYS A 53 -11.76 11.33 1.53
C LYS A 53 -11.79 11.47 3.05
N ASP A 54 -11.74 10.37 3.79
CA ASP A 54 -11.70 10.40 5.25
C ASP A 54 -10.36 10.92 5.79
N LEU A 55 -9.26 10.67 5.09
CA LEU A 55 -7.93 11.20 5.37
C LEU A 55 -7.72 12.64 4.89
N ASP A 56 -8.73 13.27 4.27
CA ASP A 56 -8.63 14.58 3.64
C ASP A 56 -7.55 14.66 2.54
N VAL A 57 -7.38 13.53 1.82
CA VAL A 57 -6.47 13.40 0.69
C VAL A 57 -7.26 13.48 -0.61
N GLY A 58 -6.63 14.07 -1.64
CA GLY A 58 -7.18 14.13 -3.00
C GLY A 58 -7.56 12.75 -3.58
N ARG A 59 -8.34 12.78 -4.66
CA ARG A 59 -8.77 11.55 -5.35
C ARG A 59 -7.55 10.81 -5.93
N ALA A 60 -7.60 9.48 -5.89
CA ALA A 60 -6.60 8.63 -6.54
C ALA A 60 -6.64 8.74 -8.07
N ASP A 61 -5.45 8.81 -8.67
CA ASP A 61 -5.28 8.45 -10.07
C ASP A 61 -5.58 6.96 -10.24
N GLU A 62 -6.43 6.61 -11.21
CA GLU A 62 -6.87 5.23 -11.41
C GLU A 62 -6.32 4.68 -12.72
N LEU A 63 -5.63 3.53 -12.63
CA LEU A 63 -5.29 2.70 -13.78
C LEU A 63 -6.20 1.46 -13.79
N ILE A 64 -7.05 1.38 -14.81
CA ILE A 64 -7.88 0.21 -15.08
C ILE A 64 -7.25 -0.53 -16.25
N ILE A 65 -6.75 -1.75 -16.02
CA ILE A 65 -6.10 -2.55 -17.05
C ILE A 65 -7.17 -3.36 -17.81
N CYS A 66 -7.31 -3.06 -19.09
CA CYS A 66 -8.33 -3.66 -19.96
C CYS A 66 -8.10 -5.17 -20.18
N ALA A 67 -9.18 -5.92 -20.32
CA ALA A 67 -9.12 -7.37 -20.51
C ALA A 67 -8.43 -7.78 -21.82
N ASP A 68 -8.56 -6.95 -22.85
CA ASP A 68 -8.02 -7.10 -24.20
C ASP A 68 -6.65 -6.43 -24.40
N ASP A 69 -6.10 -5.76 -23.38
CA ASP A 69 -4.79 -5.10 -23.45
C ASP A 69 -3.72 -6.13 -23.90
N PRO A 70 -3.10 -5.96 -25.08
CA PRO A 70 -2.13 -6.91 -25.61
C PRO A 70 -0.81 -6.89 -24.83
N ALA A 71 -0.57 -5.82 -24.07
CA ALA A 71 0.71 -5.48 -23.47
C ALA A 71 0.54 -4.86 -22.07
N PRO A 72 -0.19 -5.51 -21.13
CA PRO A 72 -0.59 -4.89 -19.85
C PRO A 72 0.62 -4.52 -18.97
N ARG A 73 1.74 -5.22 -19.16
CA ARG A 73 3.01 -4.90 -18.52
C ARG A 73 3.53 -3.52 -18.94
N PHE A 74 3.49 -3.21 -20.24
CA PHE A 74 3.94 -1.93 -20.76
C PHE A 74 2.97 -0.80 -20.41
N THR A 75 1.67 -1.07 -20.46
CA THR A 75 0.62 -0.14 -20.00
C THR A 75 0.84 0.26 -18.55
N PHE A 76 1.07 -0.73 -17.67
CA PHE A 76 1.38 -0.49 -16.27
C PHE A 76 2.67 0.29 -16.07
N GLU A 77 3.76 -0.10 -16.75
CA GLU A 77 5.06 0.57 -16.63
C GLU A 77 4.98 2.05 -17.05
N LYS A 78 4.32 2.33 -18.18
CA LYS A 78 4.10 3.70 -18.65
C LYS A 78 3.30 4.54 -17.65
N ALA A 79 2.23 3.98 -17.10
CA ALA A 79 1.42 4.64 -16.07
C ALA A 79 2.24 4.88 -14.79
N TRP A 80 2.99 3.89 -14.33
CA TRP A 80 3.81 3.99 -13.13
C TRP A 80 4.91 5.05 -13.24
N VAL A 81 5.61 5.11 -14.38
CA VAL A 81 6.59 6.17 -14.65
C VAL A 81 5.94 7.54 -14.64
N LYS A 82 4.75 7.69 -15.23
CA LYS A 82 4.00 8.95 -15.22
C LYS A 82 3.65 9.37 -13.78
N PHE A 83 3.09 8.46 -12.98
CA PHE A 83 2.69 8.77 -11.61
C PHE A 83 3.89 9.11 -10.71
N LEU A 84 4.99 8.36 -10.82
CA LEU A 84 6.21 8.64 -10.08
C LEU A 84 6.89 9.92 -10.55
N GLY A 85 6.84 10.23 -11.84
CA GLY A 85 7.41 11.46 -12.39
C GLY A 85 6.90 12.70 -11.66
N ASN A 86 5.60 12.77 -11.41
CA ASN A 86 4.99 13.87 -10.65
C ASN A 86 5.54 13.96 -9.22
N ALA A 87 5.68 12.81 -8.54
CA ALA A 87 6.18 12.77 -7.16
C ALA A 87 7.69 13.03 -7.04
N ILE A 88 8.48 12.76 -8.09
CA ILE A 88 9.94 12.96 -8.11
C ILE A 88 10.31 14.37 -8.55
N ALA A 89 9.46 15.03 -9.35
CA ALA A 89 9.68 16.40 -9.80
C ALA A 89 9.68 17.42 -8.64
N GLU A 90 8.96 17.10 -7.56
CA GLU A 90 8.84 17.96 -6.39
C GLU A 90 9.97 17.70 -5.37
N THR A 91 10.65 18.75 -4.93
CA THR A 91 11.75 18.68 -3.94
C THR A 91 11.26 18.51 -2.50
N GLU A 92 9.96 18.71 -2.28
CA GLU A 92 9.30 18.63 -0.97
C GLU A 92 9.13 17.19 -0.48
N ARG A 93 8.70 17.05 0.78
CA ARG A 93 8.36 15.74 1.35
C ARG A 93 7.07 15.21 0.72
N ASN A 94 7.21 14.26 -0.22
CA ASN A 94 6.08 13.67 -0.95
C ASN A 94 5.70 12.30 -0.40
N LEU A 95 4.40 11.98 -0.38
CA LEU A 95 3.87 10.65 -0.09
C LEU A 95 3.23 10.07 -1.35
N VAL A 96 3.66 8.87 -1.75
CA VAL A 96 2.98 8.08 -2.80
C VAL A 96 2.23 6.95 -2.12
N ILE A 97 0.91 6.89 -2.30
CA ILE A 97 0.08 5.80 -1.77
C ILE A 97 -0.32 4.93 -2.96
N PHE A 98 0.32 3.77 -3.11
CA PHE A 98 -0.04 2.80 -4.13
C PHE A 98 -1.00 1.76 -3.56
N HIS A 99 -2.17 1.65 -4.18
CA HIS A 99 -3.18 0.64 -3.88
C HIS A 99 -3.39 -0.26 -5.10
N TYR A 100 -3.39 -1.58 -4.87
CA TYR A 100 -3.81 -2.56 -5.86
C TYR A 100 -4.97 -3.36 -5.29
N ALA A 101 -6.07 -3.41 -6.05
CA ALA A 101 -7.20 -4.30 -5.78
C ALA A 101 -7.26 -5.36 -6.87
N GLY A 102 -7.32 -6.63 -6.47
CA GLY A 102 -7.32 -7.76 -7.38
C GLY A 102 -6.55 -8.95 -6.84
N HIS A 103 -6.36 -9.94 -7.69
CA HIS A 103 -5.50 -11.08 -7.38
C HIS A 103 -4.03 -10.67 -7.29
N GLY A 104 -3.44 -10.91 -6.12
CA GLY A 104 -2.00 -10.92 -5.92
C GLY A 104 -1.51 -12.34 -5.66
N MET A 105 -0.41 -12.76 -6.27
CA MET A 105 0.16 -14.09 -6.04
C MET A 105 1.67 -14.09 -6.19
N THR A 106 2.32 -15.16 -5.73
CA THR A 106 3.74 -15.40 -6.00
C THR A 106 3.87 -16.21 -7.29
N LYS A 107 4.63 -15.70 -8.26
CA LYS A 107 5.00 -16.39 -9.49
C LYS A 107 6.51 -16.29 -9.67
N THR A 108 7.19 -17.44 -9.79
CA THR A 108 8.65 -17.53 -9.92
C THR A 108 9.42 -16.67 -8.90
N GLY A 109 9.03 -16.76 -7.62
CA GLY A 109 9.65 -15.99 -6.53
C GLY A 109 9.33 -14.49 -6.50
N SER A 110 8.53 -13.97 -7.44
CA SER A 110 8.12 -12.57 -7.48
C SER A 110 6.65 -12.40 -7.11
N PHE A 111 6.32 -11.32 -6.40
CA PHE A 111 4.93 -10.89 -6.26
C PHE A 111 4.41 -10.35 -7.61
N VAL A 112 3.28 -10.88 -8.06
CA VAL A 112 2.60 -10.48 -9.27
C VAL A 112 1.15 -10.09 -9.01
N CYS A 113 0.70 -9.06 -9.70
CA CYS A 113 -0.70 -8.69 -9.84
C CYS A 113 -1.29 -9.45 -11.04
N ALA A 114 -2.34 -10.23 -10.83
CA ALA A 114 -2.96 -11.09 -11.85
C ALA A 114 -4.36 -10.60 -12.23
N ASP A 115 -4.73 -10.83 -13.49
CA ASP A 115 -6.05 -10.46 -14.04
C ASP A 115 -7.19 -11.22 -13.37
N THR A 116 -7.00 -12.52 -13.15
CA THR A 116 -7.91 -13.40 -12.40
C THR A 116 -7.13 -14.43 -11.61
N ARG A 117 -7.83 -15.31 -10.87
CA ARG A 117 -7.21 -16.48 -10.23
C ARG A 117 -6.41 -17.37 -11.19
N ALA A 118 -6.81 -17.44 -12.46
CA ALA A 118 -6.11 -18.22 -13.48
C ALA A 118 -4.79 -17.56 -13.95
N ALA A 119 -4.60 -16.27 -13.63
CA ALA A 119 -3.39 -15.51 -13.90
C ALA A 119 -2.89 -15.61 -15.35
N LYS A 120 -3.82 -15.48 -16.31
CA LYS A 120 -3.51 -15.51 -17.75
C LYS A 120 -2.69 -14.28 -18.14
N LYS A 121 -2.95 -13.14 -17.49
CA LYS A 121 -2.15 -11.92 -17.60
C LYS A 121 -1.64 -11.53 -16.21
N THR A 122 -0.37 -11.16 -16.14
CA THR A 122 0.28 -10.80 -14.87
C THR A 122 1.23 -9.63 -15.02
N ILE A 123 1.31 -8.79 -14.00
CA ILE A 123 2.28 -7.71 -13.85
C ILE A 123 3.22 -8.04 -12.69
N ASN A 124 4.53 -7.97 -12.91
CA ASN A 124 5.52 -8.21 -11.87
C ASN A 124 5.68 -6.98 -10.98
N ALA A 125 4.90 -6.92 -9.90
CA ALA A 125 4.93 -5.83 -8.92
C ALA A 125 6.31 -5.68 -8.27
N ASN A 126 7.04 -6.77 -8.02
CA ASN A 126 8.39 -6.69 -7.45
C ASN A 126 9.36 -5.90 -8.34
N ARG A 127 9.31 -6.13 -9.65
CA ARG A 127 10.18 -5.45 -10.62
C ARG A 127 9.93 -3.94 -10.68
N TYR A 128 8.68 -3.51 -10.56
CA TYR A 128 8.26 -2.14 -10.86
C TYR A 128 8.01 -1.29 -9.62
N LEU A 129 7.29 -1.83 -8.63
CA LEU A 129 6.86 -1.11 -7.44
C LEU A 129 7.86 -1.22 -6.30
N LEU A 130 8.36 -2.44 -6.08
CA LEU A 130 9.14 -2.81 -4.89
C LEU A 130 10.64 -2.92 -5.18
N ARG A 131 11.11 -2.35 -6.30
CA ARG A 131 12.53 -2.33 -6.66
C ARG A 131 13.32 -1.62 -5.55
N GLY A 132 14.18 -2.36 -4.85
CA GLY A 132 14.98 -1.87 -3.71
C GLY A 132 14.37 -2.16 -2.33
N VAL A 133 13.17 -2.75 -2.26
CA VAL A 133 12.65 -3.34 -1.02
C VAL A 133 13.26 -4.74 -0.89
N LYS A 134 13.89 -5.03 0.25
CA LYS A 134 14.41 -6.37 0.56
C LYS A 134 13.23 -7.29 0.92
N ASP A 135 13.20 -8.48 0.32
CA ASP A 135 12.17 -9.52 0.50
C ASP A 135 10.70 -9.05 0.33
N PRO A 136 10.35 -8.47 -0.84
CA PRO A 136 9.01 -7.99 -1.10
C PRO A 136 8.05 -9.15 -1.39
N HIS A 137 7.20 -9.44 -0.41
CA HIS A 137 6.12 -10.40 -0.54
C HIS A 137 4.77 -9.75 -0.29
N ALA A 138 3.70 -10.33 -0.86
CA ALA A 138 2.32 -9.92 -0.67
C ALA A 138 1.86 -9.87 0.80
N HIS A 139 2.67 -10.40 1.72
CA HIS A 139 2.37 -10.63 3.13
C HIS A 139 3.27 -9.85 4.10
N THR A 140 4.21 -9.06 3.62
CA THR A 140 5.21 -8.46 4.49
C THR A 140 5.04 -6.95 4.50
N ALA A 141 4.67 -6.43 5.67
CA ALA A 141 4.96 -5.03 5.99
C ALA A 141 6.46 -4.91 6.20
N THR A 142 7.19 -4.65 5.12
CA THR A 142 8.63 -4.36 5.20
C THR A 142 8.85 -2.87 5.20
N ARG A 143 9.61 -2.39 6.18
CA ARG A 143 10.28 -1.10 6.12
C ARG A 143 11.65 -1.36 5.54
N ALA A 144 11.95 -0.87 4.34
CA ALA A 144 13.30 -0.95 3.78
C ALA A 144 14.14 0.20 4.35
N PRO A 145 15.13 -0.05 5.24
CA PRO A 145 15.98 1.02 5.80
C PRO A 145 17.09 1.47 4.83
N ALA A 146 17.25 0.80 3.69
CA ALA A 146 18.43 0.93 2.83
C ALA A 146 18.46 2.19 1.94
N ILE A 147 17.37 2.96 1.85
CA ILE A 147 17.35 4.21 1.09
C ILE A 147 17.20 5.37 2.08
N PRO A 148 18.27 6.12 2.39
CA PRO A 148 18.29 7.11 3.47
C PRO A 148 17.28 8.27 3.32
N ARG A 149 16.58 8.36 2.18
CA ARG A 149 15.56 9.38 1.88
C ARG A 149 14.19 8.82 1.48
N ARG A 150 13.98 7.50 1.49
CA ARG A 150 12.72 6.88 1.07
C ARG A 150 12.30 5.81 2.06
N VAL A 151 11.19 6.06 2.75
CA VAL A 151 10.50 5.03 3.54
C VAL A 151 9.47 4.36 2.64
N VAL A 152 9.54 3.04 2.53
CA VAL A 152 8.48 2.22 1.91
C VAL A 152 7.81 1.44 3.03
N GLU A 153 6.49 1.50 3.07
CA GLU A 153 5.63 0.71 3.94
C GLU A 153 4.64 -0.05 3.06
N VAL A 154 4.46 -1.34 3.33
CA VAL A 154 3.58 -2.22 2.56
C VAL A 154 2.52 -2.76 3.50
N LEU A 155 1.24 -2.59 3.15
CA LEU A 155 0.14 -3.19 3.87
C LEU A 155 -0.47 -4.30 3.03
N ALA A 156 -0.65 -5.46 3.67
CA ALA A 156 -0.98 -6.72 3.02
C ALA A 156 -2.26 -7.31 3.62
N ALA A 157 -3.16 -7.78 2.75
CA ALA A 157 -4.38 -8.47 3.16
C ALA A 157 -4.14 -9.92 3.63
N THR A 158 -2.95 -10.47 3.35
CA THR A 158 -2.59 -11.88 3.57
C THR A 158 -1.30 -12.00 4.37
N SER A 159 -1.04 -13.17 4.94
CA SER A 159 0.25 -13.52 5.54
C SER A 159 0.85 -14.79 4.90
N ILE A 160 2.09 -15.18 5.25
CA ILE A 160 2.65 -16.51 4.87
C ILE A 160 1.74 -17.64 5.38
N THR A 161 1.21 -17.46 6.59
CA THR A 161 0.38 -18.46 7.28
C THR A 161 -1.10 -18.37 6.90
N THR A 162 -1.52 -17.28 6.26
CA THR A 162 -2.90 -17.03 5.80
C THR A 162 -2.85 -16.41 4.40
N PRO A 163 -2.50 -17.21 3.37
CA PRO A 163 -2.21 -16.71 2.03
C PRO A 163 -3.47 -16.34 1.23
N LEU A 164 -4.65 -16.67 1.72
CA LEU A 164 -5.93 -16.38 1.08
C LEU A 164 -6.55 -15.11 1.67
N ALA A 165 -6.75 -14.11 0.83
CA ALA A 165 -7.50 -12.90 1.19
C ALA A 165 -9.00 -13.20 1.16
N ARG A 166 -9.77 -12.57 2.06
CA ARG A 166 -11.24 -12.55 1.95
C ARG A 166 -11.64 -11.60 0.81
N SER A 167 -12.45 -12.09 -0.13
CA SER A 167 -13.12 -11.31 -1.17
C SER A 167 -14.54 -10.94 -0.74
N GLY A 168 -15.19 -9.99 -1.43
CA GLY A 168 -16.54 -9.52 -1.09
C GLY A 168 -17.62 -10.63 -1.03
N PRO A 169 -18.81 -10.36 -0.44
CA PRO A 169 -19.37 -9.03 -0.20
C PRO A 169 -19.03 -8.38 1.15
N ASP A 170 -18.54 -9.11 2.17
CA ASP A 170 -18.18 -8.53 3.47
C ASP A 170 -16.81 -8.98 4.02
N ASN A 171 -16.13 -8.04 4.67
CA ASN A 171 -14.88 -8.18 5.42
C ASN A 171 -13.55 -8.23 4.64
N THR A 172 -13.46 -7.53 3.50
CA THR A 172 -12.19 -7.29 2.80
C THR A 172 -11.23 -6.44 3.65
N PHE A 173 -9.92 -6.61 3.45
CA PHE A 173 -8.91 -5.78 4.12
C PHE A 173 -9.13 -4.28 3.87
N ASN A 174 -9.45 -3.92 2.63
CA ASN A 174 -9.74 -2.54 2.22
C ASN A 174 -10.96 -1.97 2.95
N GLY A 175 -12.04 -2.75 3.07
CA GLY A 175 -13.23 -2.37 3.81
C GLY A 175 -12.94 -2.13 5.29
N LYS A 176 -12.16 -3.04 5.93
CA LYS A 176 -11.72 -2.90 7.32
C LYS A 176 -10.87 -1.64 7.53
N LEU A 177 -9.92 -1.40 6.63
CA LEU A 177 -9.03 -0.24 6.70
C LEU A 177 -9.82 1.07 6.58
N ALA A 178 -10.67 1.18 5.56
CA ALA A 178 -11.54 2.34 5.36
C ALA A 178 -12.48 2.56 6.55
N GLY A 179 -13.06 1.48 7.11
CA GLY A 179 -13.94 1.55 8.27
C GLY A 179 -13.24 2.06 9.53
N GLU A 180 -12.01 1.60 9.79
CA GLU A 180 -11.22 2.03 10.94
C GLU A 180 -10.75 3.48 10.82
N VAL A 181 -10.33 3.91 9.62
CA VAL A 181 -10.01 5.32 9.33
C VAL A 181 -11.25 6.20 9.56
N ALA A 182 -12.40 5.83 9.01
CA ALA A 182 -13.65 6.56 9.20
C ALA A 182 -14.04 6.65 10.69
N ARG A 183 -13.82 5.57 11.46
CA ARG A 183 -14.06 5.55 12.91
C ARG A 183 -13.18 6.56 13.64
N ARG A 184 -11.87 6.58 13.34
CA ARG A 184 -10.91 7.52 13.93
C ARG A 184 -11.25 8.98 13.60
N LYS A 185 -11.66 9.26 12.35
CA LYS A 185 -12.16 10.59 11.96
C LYS A 185 -13.36 11.02 12.81
N ARG A 186 -14.36 10.14 12.99
CA ARG A 186 -15.53 10.42 13.85
C ARG A 186 -15.17 10.65 15.32
N GLN A 187 -14.07 10.04 15.79
CA GLN A 187 -13.53 10.27 17.14
C GLN A 187 -12.67 11.54 17.25
N GLY A 188 -12.57 12.34 16.19
CA GLY A 188 -11.83 13.60 16.21
C GLY A 188 -10.31 13.44 16.11
N HIS A 189 -9.80 12.26 15.74
CA HIS A 189 -8.37 12.06 15.55
C HIS A 189 -7.86 12.99 14.45
N LYS A 190 -6.78 13.72 14.74
CA LYS A 190 -6.12 14.65 13.79
C LYS A 190 -5.11 13.95 12.89
N HIS A 191 -4.58 12.81 13.33
CA HIS A 191 -3.58 12.03 12.61
C HIS A 191 -3.98 10.55 12.61
N VAL A 192 -3.57 9.85 11.55
CA VAL A 192 -3.72 8.41 11.42
C VAL A 192 -2.34 7.79 11.24
N GLU A 193 -1.95 6.95 12.20
CA GLU A 193 -0.79 6.08 12.07
C GLU A 193 -1.29 4.71 11.57
N PHE A 194 -0.77 4.25 10.42
CA PHE A 194 -1.26 3.06 9.74
C PHE A 194 -0.87 1.75 10.44
N ALA A 195 0.27 1.69 11.13
CA ALA A 195 0.63 0.56 11.99
C ALA A 195 -0.34 0.44 13.18
N ASP A 196 -0.77 1.53 13.80
CA ASP A 196 -1.77 1.56 14.87
C ASP A 196 -3.14 1.12 14.34
N VAL A 197 -3.51 1.56 13.13
CA VAL A 197 -4.72 1.08 12.45
C VAL A 197 -4.63 -0.43 12.25
N PHE A 198 -3.52 -0.93 11.71
CA PHE A 198 -3.30 -2.35 11.47
C PHE A 198 -3.32 -3.16 12.78
N GLN A 199 -2.68 -2.67 13.84
CA GLN A 199 -2.73 -3.29 15.17
C GLN A 199 -4.15 -3.31 15.74
N SER A 200 -4.92 -2.24 15.58
CA SER A 200 -6.33 -2.17 16.00
C SER A 200 -7.20 -3.17 15.24
N LEU A 201 -6.91 -3.40 13.96
CA LEU A 201 -7.61 -4.39 13.17
C LEU A 201 -7.22 -5.83 13.59
N ARG A 202 -5.95 -6.06 13.93
CA ARG A 202 -5.47 -7.35 14.44
C ARG A 202 -6.04 -7.70 15.81
N SER A 203 -6.13 -6.74 16.73
CA SER A 203 -6.67 -6.99 18.08
C SER A 203 -8.17 -7.27 18.10
N ARG A 204 -8.87 -6.96 17.01
CA ARG A 204 -10.31 -7.25 16.83
C ARG A 204 -10.58 -8.50 16.00
N ALA A 205 -9.54 -9.25 15.64
CA ALA A 205 -9.67 -10.43 14.78
C ALA A 205 -10.59 -11.53 15.36
N ASP A 206 -10.88 -11.51 16.67
CA ASP A 206 -11.81 -12.44 17.33
C ASP A 206 -13.27 -11.99 17.32
N LYS A 207 -13.59 -10.81 16.76
CA LYS A 207 -14.96 -10.30 16.63
C LYS A 207 -15.29 -9.81 15.23
N VAL A 208 -14.83 -10.47 14.15
CA VAL A 208 -15.39 -10.33 12.78
C VAL A 208 -15.14 -11.52 11.84
#